data_AF-A0A353XSL7-F1
#
_entry.id   AF-A0A353XSL7-F1
#
_cell.length_a   1.000
_cell.length_b   1.000
_cell.length_c   1.000
_cell.angle_alpha   90.00
_cell.angle_beta   90.00
_cell.angle_gamma   90.00
#
_symmetry.space_group_name_H-M   'P 1'
#
loop_
_entity.id
_entity.type
_entity.pdbx_description
1 polymer ?
#
loop_
_entity_poly.entity_id
_entity_poly.type
_entity_poly.pdbx_seq_one_letter_code
_entity_poly.pdbx_strand_id
1 'polypeptide(L)'
;MGDANLQYSQLIKTPDYNHAPVISKEQEESLVRYNHITYLLYVLSYFTAGLLWIVPIIMNYARRQQANHTWLATHFDWQIKTFWYSIVFGFIGVVLAVIGLGGLGLGVFADSSNVALGSTGLAAFGGIMILFSFIWHIYRIVKGWIALSDKRPVQ
;
A
#
# COMPACT_ATOMS: atom_id res chain seq x y z
N MET A 1 17.18 -37.48 14.48
CA MET A 1 17.47 -36.55 13.37
C MET A 1 16.27 -35.69 12.94
N GLY A 2 15.01 -36.08 13.25
CA GLY A 2 13.82 -35.26 12.90
C GLY A 2 13.64 -33.97 13.72
N ASP A 3 13.91 -34.00 15.03
CA ASP A 3 13.60 -32.88 15.93
C ASP A 3 14.51 -31.65 15.75
N ALA A 4 15.79 -31.86 15.39
CA ALA A 4 16.72 -30.78 15.09
C ALA A 4 16.31 -30.01 13.82
N ASN A 5 15.79 -30.70 12.81
CA ASN A 5 15.31 -30.07 11.58
C ASN A 5 13.99 -29.31 11.81
N LEU A 6 13.13 -29.79 12.71
CA LEU A 6 11.91 -29.08 13.12
C LEU A 6 12.27 -27.79 13.85
N GLN A 7 13.18 -27.83 14.83
CA GLN A 7 13.69 -26.64 15.53
C GLN A 7 14.37 -25.65 14.56
N TYR A 8 15.22 -26.15 13.66
CA TYR A 8 15.90 -25.32 12.67
C TYR A 8 14.92 -24.65 11.69
N SER A 9 13.86 -25.36 11.28
CA SER A 9 12.83 -24.79 10.39
C SER A 9 11.96 -23.73 11.08
N GLN A 10 11.79 -23.82 12.40
CA GLN A 10 11.06 -22.83 13.20
C GLN A 10 11.88 -21.55 13.39
N LEU A 11 13.21 -21.67 13.56
CA LEU A 11 14.12 -20.52 13.68
C LEU A 11 14.20 -19.64 12.41
N ILE A 12 13.90 -20.20 11.22
CA ILE A 12 13.97 -19.47 9.95
C ILE A 12 12.62 -18.85 9.56
N LYS A 13 11.50 -19.37 10.09
CA LYS A 13 10.14 -18.98 9.64
C LYS A 13 9.61 -17.67 10.25
N THR A 14 10.15 -17.24 11.38
CA THR A 14 9.72 -16.00 12.03
C THR A 14 10.95 -15.21 12.45
N PRO A 15 11.23 -14.06 11.82
CA PRO A 15 12.24 -13.15 12.36
C PRO A 15 11.80 -12.79 13.78
N ASP A 16 12.61 -13.15 14.79
CA ASP A 16 12.32 -12.80 16.17
C ASP A 16 12.59 -11.30 16.36
N TYR A 17 11.53 -10.50 16.22
CA TYR A 17 11.56 -9.07 16.45
C TYR A 17 11.50 -8.69 17.94
N ASN A 18 11.49 -9.67 18.86
CA ASN A 18 11.36 -9.44 20.31
C ASN A 18 12.71 -9.33 21.05
N HIS A 19 13.83 -9.41 20.34
CA HIS A 19 15.13 -9.08 20.91
C HIS A 19 15.30 -7.57 21.05
N ALA A 20 16.10 -7.13 22.03
CA ALA A 20 16.42 -5.71 22.21
C ALA A 20 16.86 -5.13 20.86
N PRO A 21 16.30 -3.97 20.44
CA PRO A 21 16.66 -3.39 19.15
C PRO A 21 18.18 -3.26 19.08
N VAL A 22 18.76 -3.79 18.00
CA VAL A 22 20.21 -3.64 17.70
C VAL A 22 20.58 -2.17 17.51
N ILE A 23 19.57 -1.31 17.35
CA ILE A 23 19.66 0.15 17.19
C ILE A 23 19.49 0.87 18.53
N SER A 24 20.09 2.06 18.66
CA SER A 24 19.94 2.88 19.86
C SER A 24 18.48 3.36 20.03
N LYS A 25 18.08 3.69 21.27
CA LYS A 25 16.75 4.26 21.55
C LYS A 25 16.47 5.51 20.71
N GLU A 26 17.47 6.37 20.55
CA GLU A 26 17.36 7.58 19.73
C GLU A 26 17.10 7.26 18.24
N GLN A 27 17.77 6.23 17.71
CA GLN A 27 17.53 5.76 16.35
C GLN A 27 16.11 5.18 16.20
N GLU A 28 15.65 4.39 17.16
CA GLU A 28 14.29 3.84 17.17
C GLU A 28 13.24 4.96 17.18
N GLU A 29 13.36 5.93 18.09
CA GLU A 29 12.46 7.09 18.19
C GLU A 29 12.44 7.92 16.89
N SER A 30 13.60 8.10 16.26
CA SER A 30 13.70 8.75 14.96
C SER A 30 12.94 7.98 13.88
N LEU A 31 13.08 6.66 13.80
CA LEU A 31 12.38 5.82 12.83
C LEU A 31 10.87 5.77 13.07
N VAL A 32 10.42 5.76 14.33
CA VAL A 32 9.00 5.89 14.72
C VAL A 32 8.45 7.23 14.20
N ARG A 33 9.17 8.33 14.46
CA ARG A 33 8.79 9.67 13.97
C ARG A 33 8.71 9.71 12.44
N TYR A 34 9.68 9.11 11.74
CA TYR A 34 9.65 8.99 10.29
C TYR A 34 8.39 8.27 9.81
N ASN A 35 8.02 7.13 10.42
CA ASN A 35 6.81 6.39 10.03
C ASN A 35 5.53 7.19 10.27
N HIS A 36 5.42 7.93 11.38
CA HIS A 36 4.27 8.82 11.60
C HIS A 36 4.16 9.90 10.52
N ILE A 37 5.29 10.52 10.16
CA ILE A 37 5.34 11.52 9.10
C ILE A 37 4.94 10.91 7.75
N THR A 38 5.47 9.73 7.40
CA THR A 38 5.13 9.11 6.11
C THR A 38 3.66 8.70 6.05
N TYR A 39 3.08 8.15 7.11
CA TYR A 39 1.64 7.87 7.17
C TYR A 39 0.80 9.14 6.99
N LEU A 40 1.16 10.23 7.67
CA LEU A 40 0.48 11.52 7.50
C LEU A 40 0.60 12.05 6.07
N LEU A 41 1.81 12.01 5.49
CA LEU A 41 2.06 12.47 4.12
C LEU A 41 1.26 11.65 3.09
N TYR A 42 1.10 10.34 3.26
CA TYR A 42 0.24 9.54 2.37
C TYR A 42 -1.22 10.01 2.40
N VAL A 43 -1.75 10.33 3.59
CA VAL A 43 -3.11 10.89 3.73
C VAL A 43 -3.20 12.26 3.06
N LEU A 44 -2.25 13.16 3.34
CA LEU A 44 -2.26 14.51 2.80
C LEU A 44 -2.11 14.55 1.27
N SER A 45 -1.42 13.56 0.70
CA SER A 45 -1.21 13.49 -0.74
C SER A 45 -2.51 13.28 -1.53
N TYR A 46 -3.57 12.79 -0.91
CA TYR A 46 -4.89 12.71 -1.57
C TYR A 46 -5.44 14.08 -1.97
N PHE A 47 -5.11 15.14 -1.23
CA PHE A 47 -5.47 16.51 -1.60
C PHE A 47 -4.74 17.02 -2.85
N THR A 48 -3.74 16.27 -3.32
CA THR A 48 -2.97 16.56 -4.54
C THR A 48 -3.23 15.54 -5.65
N ALA A 49 -4.34 14.81 -5.56
CA ALA A 49 -4.65 13.69 -6.45
C ALA A 49 -3.53 12.62 -6.51
N GLY A 50 -2.81 12.42 -5.40
CA GLY A 50 -1.73 11.44 -5.28
C GLY A 50 -0.36 11.92 -5.76
N LEU A 51 -0.22 13.15 -6.26
CA LEU A 51 1.07 13.66 -6.78
C LEU A 51 2.17 13.64 -5.71
N LEU A 52 1.83 13.96 -4.46
CA LEU A 52 2.80 13.99 -3.36
C LEU A 52 3.18 12.61 -2.81
N TRP A 53 2.62 11.50 -3.32
CA TRP A 53 2.98 10.14 -2.86
C TRP A 53 4.44 9.77 -3.11
N ILE A 54 5.12 10.47 -4.01
CA ILE A 54 6.55 10.26 -4.27
C ILE A 54 7.42 10.58 -3.03
N VAL A 55 7.02 11.54 -2.21
CA VAL A 55 7.79 11.95 -1.01
C VAL A 55 7.82 10.83 0.04
N PRO A 56 6.67 10.32 0.54
CA PRO A 56 6.68 9.29 1.55
C PRO A 56 7.25 7.95 1.03
N ILE A 57 7.12 7.61 -0.26
CA ILE A 57 7.75 6.38 -0.78
C ILE A 57 9.27 6.47 -0.82
N ILE A 58 9.83 7.63 -1.19
CA ILE A 58 11.28 7.88 -1.12
C ILE A 58 11.75 7.78 0.34
N MET A 59 11.05 8.45 1.27
CA MET A 59 11.37 8.39 2.69
C MET A 59 11.37 6.95 3.23
N ASN A 60 10.37 6.15 2.82
CA ASN A 60 10.30 4.75 3.22
C ASN A 60 11.51 3.96 2.73
N TYR A 61 11.86 4.03 1.44
CA TYR A 61 13.03 3.32 0.92
C TYR A 61 14.34 3.79 1.55
N ALA A 62 14.48 5.10 1.80
CA ALA A 62 15.69 5.67 2.40
C ALA A 62 15.98 5.16 3.81
N ARG A 63 14.94 4.85 4.60
CA ARG A 63 15.07 4.41 6.01
C ARG A 63 14.77 2.93 6.25
N ARG A 64 14.17 2.23 5.27
CA ARG A 64 13.77 0.82 5.39
C ARG A 64 14.92 -0.10 5.80
N GLN A 65 16.13 0.10 5.29
CA GLN A 65 17.29 -0.73 5.65
C GLN A 65 17.74 -0.51 7.11
N GLN A 66 17.58 0.69 7.64
CA GLN A 66 17.96 1.03 9.02
C GLN A 66 17.03 0.39 10.05
N ALA A 67 15.82 0.02 9.63
CA ALA A 67 14.84 -0.67 10.47
C ALA A 67 14.97 -2.20 10.41
N ASN A 68 15.92 -2.76 9.64
CA ASN A 68 16.10 -4.21 9.51
C ASN A 68 16.21 -4.88 10.89
N HIS A 69 15.61 -6.07 11.01
CA HIS A 69 15.59 -6.84 12.27
C HIS A 69 14.89 -6.13 13.45
N THR A 70 14.10 -5.08 13.18
CA THR A 70 13.21 -4.45 14.18
C THR A 70 11.75 -4.56 13.73
N TRP A 71 10.82 -4.41 14.68
CA TRP A 71 9.38 -4.37 14.38
C TRP A 71 9.03 -3.27 13.36
N LEU A 72 9.81 -2.17 13.33
CA LEU A 72 9.62 -1.05 12.41
C LEU A 72 9.82 -1.42 10.93
N ALA A 73 10.62 -2.45 10.61
CA ALA A 73 10.77 -2.93 9.24
C ALA A 73 9.41 -3.28 8.63
N THR A 74 8.51 -3.83 9.44
CA THR A 74 7.17 -4.22 8.98
C THR A 74 6.34 -3.01 8.54
N HIS A 75 6.49 -1.85 9.18
CA HIS A 75 5.77 -0.62 8.79
C HIS A 75 6.32 -0.03 7.49
N PHE A 76 7.64 -0.03 7.30
CA PHE A 76 8.25 0.40 6.05
C PHE A 76 7.84 -0.51 4.89
N ASP A 77 7.96 -1.83 5.06
CA ASP A 77 7.56 -2.80 4.04
C ASP A 77 6.04 -2.74 3.79
N TRP A 78 5.22 -2.52 4.83
CA TRP A 78 3.77 -2.34 4.70
C TRP A 78 3.41 -1.13 3.84
N GLN A 79 4.02 0.03 4.10
CA GLN A 79 3.78 1.24 3.33
C GLN A 79 4.28 1.11 1.89
N ILE A 80 5.48 0.54 1.68
CA ILE A 80 6.02 0.29 0.33
C ILE A 80 5.11 -0.62 -0.48
N LYS A 81 4.66 -1.75 0.10
CA LYS A 81 3.72 -2.67 -0.58
C LYS A 81 2.40 -1.98 -0.89
N THR A 82 1.89 -1.19 0.06
CA THR A 82 0.61 -0.47 -0.10
C THR A 82 0.69 0.53 -1.26
N PHE A 83 1.81 1.24 -1.41
CA PHE A 83 2.07 2.11 -2.56
C PHE A 83 2.00 1.34 -3.89
N TRP A 84 2.77 0.26 -4.03
CA TRP A 84 2.82 -0.49 -5.29
C TRP A 84 1.50 -1.16 -5.66
N TYR A 85 0.80 -1.74 -4.69
CA TYR A 85 -0.53 -2.30 -4.92
C TYR A 85 -1.52 -1.22 -5.38
N SER A 86 -1.46 -0.01 -4.83
CA SER A 86 -2.31 1.09 -5.29
C SER A 86 -1.98 1.57 -6.70
N ILE A 87 -0.71 1.55 -7.11
CA ILE A 87 -0.36 1.82 -8.51
C ILE A 87 -0.99 0.78 -9.43
N VAL A 88 -0.93 -0.51 -9.07
CA VAL A 88 -1.55 -1.59 -9.87
C VAL A 88 -3.07 -1.44 -9.94
N PHE A 89 -3.75 -1.29 -8.80
CA PHE A 89 -5.22 -1.14 -8.78
C PHE A 89 -5.67 0.15 -9.48
N GLY A 90 -4.96 1.26 -9.28
CA GLY A 90 -5.22 2.53 -9.93
C GLY A 90 -5.04 2.43 -11.45
N PHE A 91 -3.96 1.81 -11.92
CA PHE A 91 -3.71 1.60 -13.34
C PHE A 91 -4.80 0.74 -14.00
N ILE A 92 -5.19 -0.37 -13.36
CA ILE A 92 -6.27 -1.23 -13.84
C ILE A 92 -7.59 -0.43 -13.91
N GLY A 93 -7.92 0.33 -12.87
CA GLY A 93 -9.11 1.17 -12.82
C GLY A 93 -9.15 2.22 -13.94
N VAL A 94 -8.03 2.90 -14.18
CA VAL A 94 -7.90 3.89 -15.26
C VAL A 94 -8.04 3.25 -16.64
N VAL A 95 -7.40 2.10 -16.88
CA VAL A 95 -7.51 1.38 -18.16
C VAL A 95 -8.96 0.96 -18.43
N LEU A 96 -9.64 0.40 -17.43
CA LEU A 96 -11.06 0.03 -17.53
C LEU A 96 -11.94 1.24 -17.81
N ALA A 97 -11.70 2.35 -17.12
CA ALA A 97 -12.44 3.60 -17.33
C ALA A 97 -12.21 4.18 -18.73
N VAL A 98 -10.97 4.19 -19.22
CA VAL A 98 -10.63 4.70 -20.57
C VAL A 98 -11.28 3.84 -21.66
N ILE A 99 -11.22 2.51 -21.53
CA ILE A 99 -11.87 1.60 -22.49
C ILE A 99 -13.39 1.78 -22.45
N GLY A 100 -13.99 1.84 -21.26
CA GLY A 100 -15.42 2.09 -21.10
C GLY A 100 -15.85 3.45 -21.66
N LEU A 101 -15.10 4.51 -21.42
CA LEU A 101 -15.41 5.85 -21.95
C LEU A 101 -15.17 5.97 -23.46
N GLY A 102 -14.12 5.34 -23.99
CA GLY A 102 -13.85 5.31 -25.42
C GLY A 102 -14.91 4.53 -26.19
N GLY A 103 -15.33 3.38 -25.65
CA GLY A 103 -16.46 2.62 -26.18
C GLY A 103 -17.78 3.39 -26.11
N LEU A 104 -18.00 4.17 -25.04
CA LEU A 104 -19.17 5.04 -24.91
C LEU A 104 -19.16 6.10 -26.00
N GLY A 105 -18.02 6.76 -26.23
CA GLY A 105 -17.86 7.76 -27.29
C GLY A 105 -18.19 7.19 -28.66
N LEU A 106 -17.67 6.00 -29.01
CA LEU A 106 -18.01 5.33 -30.26
C LEU A 106 -19.48 4.91 -30.33
N GLY A 107 -20.04 4.42 -29.23
CA GLY A 107 -21.45 4.00 -29.14
C GLY A 107 -22.44 5.12 -29.44
N VAL A 108 -22.13 6.36 -29.04
CA VAL A 108 -22.96 7.55 -29.36
C VAL A 108 -23.05 7.78 -30.87
N PHE A 109 -22.01 7.45 -31.63
CA PHE A 109 -21.97 7.64 -33.09
C PHE A 109 -22.34 6.38 -33.89
N ALA A 110 -22.37 5.21 -33.25
CA ALA A 110 -22.51 3.92 -33.92
C ALA A 110 -23.95 3.39 -34.01
N ASP A 111 -24.98 4.16 -33.64
CA ASP A 111 -26.41 3.77 -33.61
C ASP A 111 -26.68 2.35 -33.05
N SER A 112 -25.84 1.89 -32.10
CA SER A 112 -25.88 0.52 -31.58
C SER A 112 -26.01 0.51 -30.06
N SER A 113 -27.14 -0.03 -29.59
CA SER A 113 -27.46 -0.16 -28.16
C SER A 113 -26.50 -1.09 -27.40
N ASN A 114 -25.99 -2.13 -28.06
CA ASN A 114 -25.06 -3.10 -27.46
C ASN A 114 -23.71 -2.46 -27.09
N VAL A 115 -23.20 -1.54 -27.92
CA VAL A 115 -21.93 -0.84 -27.66
C VAL A 115 -22.09 0.12 -26.48
N ALA A 116 -23.20 0.84 -26.39
CA ALA A 116 -23.50 1.74 -25.28
C ALA A 116 -23.61 1.00 -23.93
N LEU A 117 -24.33 -0.14 -23.89
CA LEU A 117 -24.50 -0.93 -22.66
C LEU A 117 -23.19 -1.53 -22.17
N GLY A 118 -22.41 -2.15 -23.05
CA GLY A 118 -21.12 -2.76 -22.69
C GLY A 118 -20.12 -1.72 -22.17
N SER A 119 -20.08 -0.57 -22.82
CA SER A 119 -19.16 0.53 -22.48
C SER A 119 -19.52 1.22 -21.17
N THR A 120 -20.82 1.41 -20.90
CA THR A 120 -21.32 1.91 -19.60
C THR A 120 -20.97 0.96 -18.47
N GLY A 121 -21.15 -0.36 -18.69
CA GLY A 121 -20.79 -1.39 -17.71
C GLY A 121 -19.29 -1.38 -17.38
N LEU A 122 -18.42 -1.29 -18.40
CA LEU A 122 -16.97 -1.19 -18.23
C LEU A 122 -16.55 0.07 -17.49
N ALA A 123 -17.12 1.24 -17.84
CA ALA A 123 -16.83 2.50 -17.17
C ALA A 123 -17.26 2.47 -15.70
N ALA A 124 -18.45 1.93 -15.40
CA ALA A 124 -18.94 1.76 -14.03
C ALA A 124 -18.03 0.82 -13.23
N PHE A 125 -17.61 -0.29 -13.82
CA PHE A 125 -16.69 -1.23 -13.17
C PHE A 125 -15.32 -0.60 -12.90
N GLY A 126 -14.78 0.17 -13.85
CA GLY A 126 -13.55 0.96 -13.65
C GLY A 126 -13.68 1.94 -12.49
N GLY A 127 -14.81 2.67 -12.41
CA GLY A 127 -15.10 3.59 -11.31
C GLY A 127 -15.19 2.89 -9.94
N ILE A 128 -15.88 1.75 -9.87
CA ILE A 128 -15.97 0.93 -8.65
C ILE A 128 -14.58 0.43 -8.23
N MET A 129 -13.74 0.01 -9.17
CA MET A 129 -12.37 -0.43 -8.90
C MET A 129 -11.52 0.70 -8.30
N ILE A 130 -11.65 1.93 -8.83
CA ILE A 130 -10.94 3.10 -8.31
C ILE A 130 -11.42 3.42 -6.88
N LEU A 131 -12.73 3.41 -6.65
CA LEU A 131 -13.30 3.64 -5.32
C LEU A 131 -12.84 2.58 -4.31
N PHE A 132 -12.86 1.31 -4.72
CA PHE A 132 -12.34 0.20 -3.93
C PHE A 132 -10.86 0.42 -3.57
N SER A 133 -10.02 0.77 -4.56
CA SER A 133 -8.59 1.05 -4.36
C SER A 133 -8.37 2.17 -3.34
N PHE A 134 -9.16 3.24 -3.42
CA PHE A 134 -9.10 4.36 -2.48
C PHE A 134 -9.45 3.93 -1.06
N ILE A 135 -10.60 3.26 -0.86
CA ILE A 135 -11.03 2.78 0.45
C ILE A 135 -10.02 1.78 1.03
N TRP A 136 -9.56 0.86 0.21
CA TRP A 136 -8.56 -0.14 0.58
C TRP A 136 -7.26 0.52 1.06
N HIS A 137 -6.76 1.54 0.35
CA HIS A 137 -5.53 2.23 0.74
C HIS A 137 -5.70 3.03 2.03
N ILE A 138 -6.83 3.73 2.23
CA ILE A 138 -7.14 4.42 3.49
C ILE A 138 -7.16 3.44 4.67
N TYR A 139 -7.87 2.31 4.51
CA TYR A 139 -7.87 1.23 5.51
C TYR A 139 -6.45 0.76 5.85
N ARG A 140 -5.61 0.53 4.83
CA ARG A 140 -4.23 0.07 5.01
C ARG A 140 -3.37 1.09 5.77
N ILE A 141 -3.52 2.39 5.50
CA ILE A 141 -2.85 3.45 6.24
C ILE A 141 -3.29 3.44 7.71
N VAL A 142 -4.61 3.45 7.96
CA VAL A 142 -5.16 3.49 9.32
C VAL A 142 -4.71 2.27 10.12
N LYS A 143 -4.79 1.06 9.54
CA LYS A 143 -4.31 -0.17 10.19
C LYS A 143 -2.82 -0.08 10.55
N GLY A 144 -1.99 0.40 9.62
CA GLY A 144 -0.55 0.52 9.82
C GLY A 144 -0.18 1.58 10.86
N TRP A 145 -0.93 2.69 10.91
CA TRP A 145 -0.71 3.76 11.88
C TRP A 145 -1.17 3.35 13.29
N ILE A 146 -2.32 2.66 13.43
CA ILE A 146 -2.75 2.11 14.73
C ILE A 146 -1.69 1.16 15.29
N ALA A 147 -1.18 0.23 14.48
CA ALA A 147 -0.12 -0.67 14.92
C ALA A 147 1.17 0.07 15.34
N LEU A 148 1.51 1.16 14.66
CA LEU A 148 2.68 1.98 15.00
C LEU A 148 2.50 2.66 16.36
N SER A 149 1.31 3.23 16.60
CA SER A 149 0.95 3.85 17.87
C SER A 149 0.95 2.84 19.03
N ASP A 150 0.56 1.60 18.74
CA ASP A 150 0.59 0.47 19.69
C ASP A 150 1.99 -0.14 19.88
N LYS A 151 3.03 0.39 19.19
CA LYS A 151 4.41 -0.12 19.20
C LYS A 151 4.52 -1.62 18.86
N ARG A 152 3.73 -2.07 17.88
CA ARG A 152 3.69 -3.48 17.45
C ARG A 152 3.90 -3.60 15.94
N PRO A 153 4.46 -4.72 15.45
CA PRO A 153 4.61 -4.93 14.02
C PRO A 153 3.26 -5.02 13.30
N VAL A 154 3.24 -4.62 12.02
CA VAL A 154 2.05 -4.81 11.16
C VAL A 154 2.04 -6.22 10.59
N GLN A 155 0.88 -6.88 10.69
CA GLN A 155 0.59 -8.19 10.10
C GLN A 155 -0.28 -8.08 8.84
#